data_AF-A0A914XTZ6-F1
#
_entry.id   AF-A0A914XTZ6-F1
#
_cell.length_a   1.000
_cell.length_b   1.000
_cell.length_c   1.000
_cell.angle_alpha   90.00
_cell.angle_beta   90.00
_cell.angle_gamma   90.00
#
_symmetry.space_group_name_H-M   'P 1'
#
loop_
_entity.id
_entity.type
_entity.pdbx_description
1 polymer ?
#
loop_
_entity_poly.entity_id
_entity_poly.type
_entity_poly.pdbx_seq_one_letter_code
_entity_poly.pdbx_strand_id
1 'polypeptide(L)'
;MEMSEIKTDIGCARAFVRLSLERKLLHKHLKTIFSNEHLLQKLYKRYAFLRSEEEREQFLFHILSLNAVDFSCFTHTFIATKMQYEVMVVAGIDRFASASIWIMITGSLGNTSVINLPVNSLQFTFDHKNLGVLSTLRIGHTLHQKSSNPTKWYLDYIIVRNNITAQTFRFNCGRWFGRGVDDGALERLLVAEVLPRESPKSDGTSSTTNPQQSTLSIFGGLISRPESPISGIFTGGSLASQKAQSVLHYSTQSLARRRRSPSVTRNPDSDGNNPRISELHHQLGVAVNALMKHFLAEQNYGGAQLTPLLCGENGLVSVLERVFSLGRKEGLYSLFQKQYPWDYVEAVFNWFANFFRHGESNRISKEQRSLIIFAYQLVRKIKDNNAVGKEGKFHVFILLTLRDHILSSLLPLMVWTPLTTNMYHEDAFLRQSNHTSYLSKLIASLNEFNFTLEKSLTYGIDM
;
A
#
# COMPACT_ATOMS: atom_id res chain seq x y z
N MET A 1 -1.41 -1.10 -31.65
CA MET A 1 -2.37 -0.17 -31.02
C MET A 1 -2.62 0.94 -32.01
N GLU A 2 -3.81 0.99 -32.59
CA GLU A 2 -4.22 2.15 -33.40
C GLU A 2 -4.73 3.23 -32.46
N MET A 3 -4.02 4.36 -32.40
CA MET A 3 -4.52 5.54 -31.71
C MET A 3 -5.33 6.37 -32.70
N SER A 4 -6.63 6.17 -32.74
CA SER A 4 -7.57 6.89 -33.63
C SER A 4 -7.56 8.42 -33.43
N GLU A 5 -7.02 8.89 -32.30
CA GLU A 5 -6.90 10.31 -31.96
C GLU A 5 -5.76 11.02 -32.71
N ILE A 6 -4.73 10.29 -33.14
CA ILE A 6 -3.57 10.89 -33.81
C ILE A 6 -3.69 10.71 -35.32
N LYS A 7 -3.89 11.83 -36.02
CA LYS A 7 -4.10 11.85 -37.48
C LYS A 7 -2.86 12.24 -38.29
N THR A 8 -1.76 12.61 -37.64
CA THR A 8 -0.54 13.10 -38.32
C THR A 8 0.67 12.23 -38.00
N ASP A 9 1.55 12.05 -38.98
CA ASP A 9 2.79 11.29 -38.82
C ASP A 9 3.70 11.88 -37.75
N ILE A 10 3.73 13.21 -37.65
CA ILE A 10 4.45 13.94 -36.59
C ILE A 10 3.88 13.59 -35.22
N GLY A 11 2.56 13.51 -35.10
CA GLY A 11 1.89 13.08 -33.86
C GLY A 11 2.26 11.65 -33.49
N CYS A 12 2.27 10.73 -34.46
CA CYS A 12 2.63 9.33 -34.25
C CYS A 12 4.08 9.20 -33.76
N ALA A 13 5.03 9.91 -34.38
CA ALA A 13 6.42 9.94 -33.94
C ALA A 13 6.57 10.51 -32.53
N ARG A 14 5.87 11.61 -32.22
CA ARG A 14 5.85 12.24 -30.89
C ARG A 14 5.29 11.33 -29.81
N ALA A 15 4.26 10.54 -30.13
CA ALA A 15 3.69 9.58 -29.20
C ALA A 15 4.60 8.37 -29.00
N PHE A 16 5.21 7.87 -30.07
CA PHE A 16 6.19 6.79 -30.01
C PHE A 16 7.38 7.14 -29.11
N VAL A 17 7.93 8.35 -29.25
CA VAL A 17 9.04 8.82 -28.41
C VAL A 17 8.60 8.90 -26.94
N ARG A 18 7.44 9.51 -26.64
CA ARG A 18 6.91 9.58 -25.26
C ARG A 18 6.70 8.20 -24.64
N LEU A 19 6.06 7.29 -25.37
CA LEU A 19 5.82 5.92 -24.90
C LEU A 19 7.13 5.17 -24.67
N SER A 20 8.09 5.33 -25.59
CA SER A 20 9.39 4.68 -25.48
C SER A 20 10.23 5.24 -24.33
N LEU A 21 10.15 6.55 -24.06
CA LEU A 21 10.79 7.21 -22.91
C LEU A 21 10.18 6.70 -21.61
N GLU A 22 8.85 6.72 -21.51
CA GLU A 22 8.14 6.20 -20.35
C GLU A 22 8.55 4.75 -20.10
N ARG A 23 8.49 3.88 -21.13
CA ARG A 23 8.92 2.47 -21.03
C ARG A 23 10.41 2.25 -20.80
N LYS A 24 11.25 3.29 -20.82
CA LYS A 24 12.73 3.18 -20.76
C LYS A 24 13.33 2.33 -21.89
N LEU A 25 12.67 2.34 -23.06
CA LEU A 25 13.02 1.57 -24.25
C LEU A 25 13.47 2.44 -25.44
N LEU A 26 13.48 3.77 -25.30
CA LEU A 26 13.83 4.67 -26.43
C LEU A 26 15.21 4.35 -27.00
N HIS A 27 16.22 4.17 -26.14
CA HIS A 27 17.56 3.77 -26.57
C HIS A 27 17.53 2.46 -27.38
N LYS A 28 16.86 1.42 -26.86
CA LYS A 28 16.78 0.10 -27.51
C LYS A 28 16.10 0.21 -28.87
N HIS A 29 14.97 0.90 -28.96
CA HIS A 29 14.24 1.09 -30.21
C HIS A 29 15.07 1.86 -31.24
N LEU A 30 15.67 2.99 -30.85
CA LEU A 30 16.50 3.79 -31.76
C LEU A 30 17.74 3.03 -32.22
N LYS A 31 18.41 2.30 -31.30
CA LYS A 31 19.54 1.43 -31.65
C LYS A 31 19.15 0.39 -32.69
N THR A 32 18.01 -0.28 -32.51
CA THR A 32 17.49 -1.25 -33.48
C THR A 32 17.15 -0.61 -34.83
N ILE A 33 16.51 0.57 -34.82
CA ILE A 33 16.20 1.31 -36.05
C ILE A 33 17.50 1.70 -36.79
N PHE A 34 18.52 2.14 -36.06
CA PHE A 34 19.77 2.58 -36.65
C PHE A 34 20.74 1.44 -37.01
N SER A 35 20.50 0.22 -36.53
CA SER A 35 21.31 -0.95 -36.91
C SER A 35 21.15 -1.33 -38.39
N ASN A 36 20.09 -0.88 -39.06
CA ASN A 36 19.88 -1.15 -40.49
C ASN A 36 20.62 -0.12 -41.35
N GLU A 37 21.91 -0.35 -41.57
CA GLU A 37 22.76 0.55 -42.34
C GLU A 37 22.29 0.73 -43.79
N HIS A 38 21.76 -0.32 -44.41
CA HIS A 38 21.31 -0.24 -45.79
C HIS A 38 20.16 0.78 -45.94
N LEU A 39 19.19 0.77 -45.02
CA LEU A 39 18.10 1.73 -45.01
C LEU A 39 18.60 3.16 -44.77
N LEU A 40 19.55 3.34 -43.86
CA LEU A 40 20.17 4.64 -43.58
C LEU A 40 20.89 5.19 -44.81
N GLN A 41 21.66 4.36 -45.52
CA GLN A 41 22.36 4.76 -46.74
C GLN A 41 21.40 5.14 -47.88
N LYS A 42 20.22 4.52 -47.93
CA LYS A 42 19.18 4.81 -48.94
C LYS A 42 18.43 6.10 -48.67
N LEU A 43 18.13 6.40 -47.40
CA LEU A 43 17.29 7.55 -47.01
C LEU A 43 18.08 8.81 -46.68
N TYR A 44 19.34 8.69 -46.22
CA TYR A 44 20.13 9.82 -45.73
C TYR A 44 21.41 10.04 -46.55
N LYS A 45 21.73 11.32 -46.80
CA LYS A 45 22.98 11.75 -47.48
C LYS A 45 24.22 11.41 -46.63
N ARG A 46 25.39 11.28 -47.26
CA ARG A 46 26.65 10.88 -46.60
C ARG A 46 27.06 11.76 -45.40
N TYR A 47 26.75 13.04 -45.45
CA TYR A 47 27.04 14.02 -44.38
C TYR A 47 25.93 14.13 -43.32
N ALA A 48 24.87 13.31 -43.42
CA ALA A 48 23.79 13.35 -42.44
C ALA A 48 24.25 12.78 -41.10
N PHE A 49 23.76 13.37 -40.01
CA PHE A 49 24.02 12.96 -38.63
C PHE A 49 23.93 11.43 -38.43
N LEU A 50 22.86 10.79 -38.92
CA LEU A 50 22.63 9.35 -38.73
C LEU A 50 23.60 8.42 -39.49
N ARG A 51 24.38 8.95 -40.45
CA ARG A 51 25.43 8.20 -41.15
C ARG A 51 26.80 8.33 -40.51
N SER A 52 26.99 9.28 -39.59
CA SER A 52 28.20 9.35 -38.77
C SER A 52 28.05 8.38 -37.60
N GLU A 53 28.91 7.36 -37.55
CA GLU A 53 28.84 6.31 -36.54
C GLU A 53 29.14 6.85 -35.14
N GLU A 54 30.19 7.66 -35.00
CA GLU A 54 30.61 8.28 -33.73
C GLU A 54 29.50 9.16 -33.12
N GLU A 55 28.93 10.06 -33.93
CA GLU A 55 27.85 10.96 -33.50
C GLU A 55 26.57 10.20 -33.13
N ARG A 56 26.24 9.15 -33.90
CA ARG A 56 25.10 8.28 -33.66
C ARG A 56 25.26 7.53 -32.33
N GLU A 57 26.43 6.97 -32.06
CA GLU A 57 26.71 6.28 -30.81
C GLU A 57 26.64 7.24 -29.62
N GLN A 58 27.28 8.41 -29.73
CA GLN A 58 27.23 9.45 -28.70
C GLN A 58 25.79 9.85 -28.40
N PHE A 59 24.95 10.07 -29.43
CA PHE A 59 23.53 10.35 -29.22
C PHE A 59 22.79 9.21 -28.54
N LEU A 60 23.02 7.96 -28.92
CA LEU A 60 22.40 6.81 -28.26
C LEU A 60 22.82 6.70 -26.78
N PHE A 61 24.06 7.04 -26.42
CA PHE A 61 24.52 7.12 -25.02
C PHE A 61 23.79 8.21 -24.23
N HIS A 62 23.60 9.40 -24.80
CA HIS A 62 22.82 10.46 -24.17
C HIS A 62 21.37 10.01 -23.95
N ILE A 63 20.74 9.35 -24.92
CA ILE A 63 19.40 8.80 -24.74
C ILE A 63 19.35 7.71 -23.67
N LEU A 64 20.39 6.89 -23.54
CA LEU A 64 20.47 5.87 -22.49
C LEU A 64 20.43 6.48 -21.08
N SER A 65 21.07 7.65 -20.89
CA SER A 65 21.05 8.35 -19.60
C SER A 65 19.64 8.74 -19.13
N LEU A 66 18.70 8.92 -20.07
CA LEU A 66 17.31 9.24 -19.75
C LEU A 66 16.61 8.07 -19.03
N ASN A 67 17.08 6.83 -19.16
CA ASN A 67 16.48 5.70 -18.45
C ASN A 67 16.62 5.79 -16.91
N ALA A 68 17.52 6.64 -16.41
CA ALA A 68 17.68 6.90 -14.98
C ALA A 68 16.49 7.67 -14.37
N VAL A 69 15.69 8.34 -15.21
CA VAL A 69 14.54 9.15 -14.78
C VAL A 69 13.24 8.42 -15.11
N ASP A 70 12.26 8.51 -14.21
CA ASP A 70 10.91 8.00 -14.46
C ASP A 70 10.07 9.07 -15.16
N PHE A 71 9.70 8.79 -16.41
CA PHE A 71 8.82 9.66 -17.19
C PHE A 71 7.40 9.11 -17.22
N SER A 72 6.42 9.96 -16.96
CA SER A 72 4.99 9.70 -17.16
C SER A 72 4.42 10.50 -18.34
N CYS A 73 5.29 10.86 -19.30
CA CYS A 73 4.97 11.82 -20.34
C CYS A 73 3.95 11.30 -21.36
N PHE A 74 3.89 10.00 -21.62
CA PHE A 74 2.84 9.41 -22.45
C PHE A 74 1.53 9.38 -21.66
N THR A 75 1.57 8.88 -20.43
CA THR A 75 0.41 8.78 -19.54
C THR A 75 -0.28 10.14 -19.29
N HIS A 76 0.47 11.22 -19.10
CA HIS A 76 -0.12 12.55 -18.88
C HIS A 76 -0.55 13.28 -20.17
N THR A 77 0.03 12.94 -21.32
CA THR A 77 -0.36 13.58 -22.59
C THR A 77 -1.64 12.95 -23.15
N PHE A 78 -1.75 11.62 -23.07
CA PHE A 78 -2.80 10.85 -23.75
C PHE A 78 -3.89 10.41 -22.75
N ILE A 79 -4.56 11.38 -22.16
CA ILE A 79 -5.55 11.15 -21.08
C ILE A 79 -6.86 10.51 -21.57
N ALA A 80 -7.19 10.65 -22.86
CA ALA A 80 -8.42 10.10 -23.44
C ALA A 80 -8.25 8.71 -24.06
N THR A 81 -7.00 8.29 -24.26
CA THR A 81 -6.68 7.05 -24.92
C THR A 81 -7.12 5.84 -24.09
N LYS A 82 -7.66 4.84 -24.80
CA LYS A 82 -8.06 3.55 -24.25
C LYS A 82 -6.80 2.72 -23.91
N MET A 83 -6.64 2.36 -22.65
CA MET A 83 -5.55 1.54 -22.13
C MET A 83 -6.07 0.16 -21.76
N GLN A 84 -5.22 -0.87 -21.89
CA GLN A 84 -5.51 -2.22 -21.43
C GLN A 84 -4.80 -2.47 -20.11
N TYR A 85 -5.56 -2.86 -19.09
CA TYR A 85 -5.07 -3.22 -17.77
C TYR A 85 -5.20 -4.72 -17.56
N GLU A 86 -4.14 -5.34 -17.08
CA GLU A 86 -4.08 -6.73 -16.67
C GLU A 86 -4.08 -6.80 -15.15
N VAL A 87 -5.03 -7.53 -14.59
CA VAL A 87 -5.19 -7.71 -13.14
C VAL A 87 -4.89 -9.16 -12.79
N MET A 88 -4.07 -9.35 -11.77
CA MET A 88 -3.78 -10.64 -11.17
C MET A 88 -4.06 -10.58 -9.67
N VAL A 89 -4.92 -11.48 -9.19
CA VAL A 89 -5.33 -11.59 -7.80
C VAL A 89 -4.60 -12.78 -7.18
N VAL A 90 -3.85 -12.53 -6.11
CA VAL A 90 -3.16 -13.57 -5.35
C VAL A 90 -3.86 -13.75 -4.01
N ALA A 91 -4.57 -14.86 -3.88
CA ALA A 91 -5.39 -15.21 -2.74
C ALA A 91 -4.91 -16.51 -2.08
N GLY A 92 -5.18 -16.66 -0.79
CA GLY A 92 -4.82 -17.86 -0.02
C GLY A 92 -5.66 -19.08 -0.40
N ILE A 93 -5.13 -20.27 -0.13
CA ILE A 93 -5.80 -21.56 -0.38
C ILE A 93 -6.90 -21.76 0.67
N ASP A 94 -8.10 -21.26 0.38
CA ASP A 94 -9.37 -21.90 0.73
C ASP A 94 -10.53 -21.10 0.12
N ARG A 95 -11.22 -21.70 -0.86
CA ARG A 95 -12.54 -21.27 -1.35
C ARG A 95 -12.63 -19.81 -1.85
N PHE A 96 -11.80 -19.46 -2.82
CA PHE A 96 -12.00 -18.23 -3.59
C PHE A 96 -13.23 -18.36 -4.52
N ALA A 97 -14.41 -17.99 -4.02
CA ALA A 97 -15.60 -17.88 -4.85
C ALA A 97 -15.54 -16.59 -5.67
N SER A 98 -14.74 -16.59 -6.75
CA SER A 98 -14.52 -15.44 -7.64
C SER A 98 -15.83 -14.76 -8.10
N ALA A 99 -16.91 -15.54 -8.22
CA ALA A 99 -18.21 -15.14 -8.75
C ALA A 99 -18.96 -14.03 -7.98
N SER A 100 -18.43 -13.55 -6.84
CA SER A 100 -19.07 -12.50 -6.04
C SER A 100 -18.09 -11.43 -5.56
N ILE A 101 -16.87 -11.43 -6.10
CA ILE A 101 -15.84 -10.45 -5.76
C ILE A 101 -15.84 -9.35 -6.82
N TRP A 102 -15.72 -8.11 -6.37
CA TRP A 102 -15.65 -6.94 -7.22
C TRP A 102 -14.45 -6.07 -6.86
N ILE A 103 -13.95 -5.34 -7.85
CA ILE A 103 -12.90 -4.34 -7.67
C ILE A 103 -13.31 -3.00 -8.26
N MET A 104 -12.73 -1.93 -7.72
CA MET A 104 -12.79 -0.58 -8.26
C MET A 104 -11.40 0.02 -8.16
N ILE A 105 -10.84 0.46 -9.28
CA ILE A 105 -9.48 0.99 -9.37
C ILE A 105 -9.56 2.50 -9.57
N THR A 106 -8.77 3.23 -8.80
CA THR A 106 -8.63 4.70 -8.89
C THR A 106 -7.19 5.05 -9.23
N GLY A 107 -7.02 6.04 -10.10
CA GLY A 107 -5.73 6.65 -10.39
C GLY A 107 -5.86 8.14 -10.62
N SER A 108 -4.75 8.79 -10.98
CA SER A 108 -4.64 10.24 -11.08
C SER A 108 -5.56 10.89 -12.13
N LEU A 109 -6.10 10.13 -13.09
CA LEU A 109 -6.97 10.65 -14.16
C LEU A 109 -8.43 10.19 -14.05
N GLY A 110 -8.77 9.40 -13.03
CA GLY A 110 -10.13 8.94 -12.78
C GLY A 110 -10.21 7.57 -12.11
N ASN A 111 -11.42 7.05 -12.03
CA ASN A 111 -11.74 5.77 -11.43
C ASN A 111 -12.55 4.89 -12.39
N THR A 112 -12.47 3.59 -12.19
CA THR A 112 -13.34 2.62 -12.87
C THR A 112 -14.71 2.57 -12.19
N SER A 113 -15.71 2.05 -12.91
CA SER A 113 -16.90 1.49 -12.27
C SER A 113 -16.55 0.20 -11.51
N VAL A 114 -17.55 -0.39 -10.86
CA VAL A 114 -17.41 -1.71 -10.23
C VAL A 114 -17.16 -2.77 -11.31
N ILE A 115 -16.02 -3.45 -11.22
CA ILE A 115 -15.61 -4.54 -12.11
C ILE A 115 -15.76 -5.85 -11.33
N ASN A 116 -16.67 -6.72 -11.75
CA ASN A 116 -16.80 -8.05 -11.16
C ASN A 116 -15.70 -8.97 -11.70
N LEU A 117 -15.11 -9.77 -10.81
CA LEU A 117 -14.10 -10.74 -11.21
C LEU A 117 -14.74 -11.87 -12.04
N PRO A 118 -14.07 -12.34 -13.09
CA PRO A 118 -14.53 -13.50 -13.85
C PRO A 118 -14.55 -14.75 -12.97
N VAL A 119 -15.60 -15.57 -13.13
CA VAL A 119 -15.76 -16.81 -12.36
C VAL A 119 -14.56 -17.73 -12.58
N ASN A 120 -14.01 -18.26 -11.50
CA ASN A 120 -12.86 -19.18 -11.48
C ASN A 120 -11.59 -18.67 -12.19
N SER A 121 -11.45 -17.36 -12.39
CA SER A 121 -10.20 -16.78 -12.88
C SER A 121 -9.68 -15.72 -11.93
N LEU A 122 -8.43 -15.88 -11.53
CA LEU A 122 -7.68 -14.92 -10.72
C LEU A 122 -6.93 -13.90 -11.58
N GLN A 123 -6.94 -14.09 -12.91
CA GLN A 123 -6.27 -13.21 -13.85
C GLN A 123 -7.24 -12.79 -14.94
N PHE A 124 -7.30 -11.50 -15.24
CA PHE A 124 -8.12 -11.00 -16.33
C PHE A 124 -7.60 -9.66 -16.85
N THR A 125 -8.00 -9.34 -18.08
CA THR A 125 -7.70 -8.05 -18.69
C THR A 125 -8.98 -7.28 -18.91
N PHE A 126 -8.93 -5.96 -18.74
CA PHE A 126 -10.02 -5.08 -19.12
C PHE A 126 -9.46 -3.84 -19.80
N ASP A 127 -10.28 -3.25 -20.66
CA ASP A 127 -9.94 -1.98 -21.27
C ASP A 127 -10.67 -0.84 -20.57
N HIS A 128 -9.99 0.28 -20.40
CA HIS A 128 -10.60 1.48 -19.84
C HIS A 128 -9.92 2.74 -20.39
N LYS A 129 -10.57 3.90 -20.27
CA LYS A 129 -9.89 5.18 -20.46
C LYS A 129 -8.67 5.24 -19.54
N ASN A 130 -7.60 5.89 -19.98
CA ASN A 130 -6.39 6.09 -19.20
C ASN A 130 -6.70 6.57 -17.77
N LEU A 131 -6.32 5.77 -16.77
CA LEU A 131 -6.52 6.01 -15.35
C LEU A 131 -5.34 6.80 -14.75
N GLY A 132 -4.27 7.00 -15.52
CA GLY A 132 -3.07 7.67 -15.06
C GLY A 132 -2.21 6.76 -14.19
N VAL A 133 -1.56 7.36 -13.19
CA VAL A 133 -0.82 6.62 -12.16
C VAL A 133 -1.83 6.10 -11.14
N LEU A 134 -1.93 4.77 -10.98
CA LEU A 134 -2.88 4.15 -10.06
C LEU A 134 -2.53 4.48 -8.61
N SER A 135 -3.54 4.82 -7.80
CA SER A 135 -3.38 5.27 -6.41
C SER A 135 -4.03 4.30 -5.42
N THR A 136 -5.26 3.87 -5.69
CA THR A 136 -6.04 3.00 -4.79
C THR A 136 -6.82 1.94 -5.53
N LEU A 137 -7.07 0.82 -4.86
CA LEU A 137 -7.93 -0.26 -5.31
C LEU A 137 -8.86 -0.66 -4.18
N ARG A 138 -10.18 -0.55 -4.40
CA ARG A 138 -11.18 -1.14 -3.51
C ARG A 138 -11.50 -2.54 -3.99
N ILE A 139 -11.54 -3.48 -3.07
CA ILE A 139 -11.99 -4.84 -3.31
C ILE A 139 -13.01 -5.23 -2.27
N GLY A 140 -14.07 -5.91 -2.68
CA GLY A 140 -15.08 -6.41 -1.77
C GLY A 140 -15.83 -7.59 -2.32
N HIS A 141 -16.70 -8.14 -1.48
CA HIS A 141 -17.55 -9.27 -1.82
C HIS A 141 -19.02 -8.90 -1.68
N THR A 142 -19.81 -9.12 -2.72
CA THR A 142 -21.25 -8.90 -2.70
C THR A 142 -21.93 -10.03 -1.93
N LEU A 143 -22.57 -9.70 -0.82
CA LEU A 143 -23.34 -10.68 -0.04
C LEU A 143 -24.63 -11.00 -0.80
N HIS A 144 -24.70 -12.13 -1.50
CA HIS A 144 -25.97 -12.63 -1.99
C HIS A 144 -26.86 -13.04 -0.81
N GLN A 145 -28.03 -12.40 -0.70
CA GLN A 145 -29.02 -12.55 0.37
C GLN A 145 -29.53 -13.99 0.61
N LYS A 146 -29.19 -14.96 -0.25
CA LYS A 146 -29.63 -16.35 -0.18
C LYS A 146 -28.62 -17.33 0.41
N SER A 147 -27.37 -16.94 0.68
CA SER A 147 -26.41 -17.81 1.38
C SER A 147 -26.43 -17.51 2.88
N SER A 148 -26.78 -18.50 3.69
CA SER A 148 -26.83 -18.37 5.16
C SER A 148 -25.46 -18.16 5.82
N ASN A 149 -24.36 -18.29 5.05
CA ASN A 149 -23.01 -17.99 5.53
C ASN A 149 -22.21 -17.22 4.46
N PRO A 150 -21.74 -16.00 4.74
CA PRO A 150 -20.72 -15.36 3.90
C PRO A 150 -19.46 -16.22 3.88
N THR A 151 -19.00 -16.58 2.68
CA THR A 151 -17.71 -17.24 2.48
C THR A 151 -16.60 -16.33 2.99
N LYS A 152 -15.86 -16.82 3.99
CA LYS A 152 -14.63 -16.19 4.47
C LYS A 152 -13.52 -16.47 3.47
N TRP A 153 -12.76 -15.46 3.08
CA TRP A 153 -11.68 -15.62 2.11
C TRP A 153 -10.48 -14.73 2.47
N TYR A 154 -9.30 -15.13 2.03
CA TYR A 154 -8.05 -14.44 2.32
C TYR A 154 -7.46 -13.85 1.04
N LEU A 155 -7.03 -12.59 1.10
CA LEU A 155 -6.30 -11.92 0.03
C LEU A 155 -4.89 -11.61 0.50
N ASP A 156 -3.90 -12.04 -0.27
CA ASP A 156 -2.52 -11.65 -0.04
C ASP A 156 -2.26 -10.29 -0.69
N TYR A 157 -2.36 -10.22 -2.02
CA TYR A 157 -2.18 -8.98 -2.77
C TYR A 157 -2.81 -9.04 -4.17
N ILE A 158 -2.93 -7.88 -4.82
CA ILE A 158 -3.35 -7.75 -6.21
C ILE A 158 -2.26 -7.04 -7.00
N ILE A 159 -2.03 -7.48 -8.23
CA ILE A 159 -1.13 -6.82 -9.17
C ILE A 159 -1.96 -6.29 -10.33
N VAL A 160 -1.77 -5.02 -10.65
CA VAL A 160 -2.37 -4.38 -11.82
C VAL A 160 -1.25 -3.86 -12.72
N ARG A 161 -1.23 -4.31 -13.97
CA ARG A 161 -0.26 -3.90 -14.98
C ARG A 161 -0.96 -3.16 -16.10
N ASN A 162 -0.44 -2.00 -16.50
CA ASN A 162 -0.85 -1.36 -17.74
C ASN A 162 -0.05 -1.99 -18.89
N ASN A 163 -0.72 -2.69 -19.82
CA ASN A 163 -0.06 -3.40 -20.92
C ASN A 163 0.55 -2.47 -21.97
N ILE A 164 0.14 -1.20 -22.01
CA ILE A 164 0.68 -0.20 -22.93
C ILE A 164 1.98 0.38 -22.36
N THR A 165 1.94 0.89 -21.12
CA THR A 165 3.11 1.55 -20.48
C THR A 165 4.05 0.57 -19.79
N ALA A 166 3.63 -0.70 -19.63
CA ALA A 166 4.30 -1.74 -18.86
C ALA A 166 4.52 -1.41 -17.38
N GLN A 167 3.91 -0.33 -16.86
CA GLN A 167 3.94 -0.01 -15.43
C GLN A 167 3.13 -1.05 -14.66
N THR A 168 3.70 -1.55 -13.58
CA THR A 168 3.05 -2.52 -12.69
C THR A 168 2.88 -1.89 -11.31
N PHE A 169 1.71 -2.12 -10.71
CA PHE A 169 1.33 -1.66 -9.39
C PHE A 169 0.93 -2.87 -8.54
N ARG A 170 1.38 -2.90 -7.30
CA ARG A 170 1.05 -3.92 -6.30
C ARG A 170 0.16 -3.31 -5.23
N PHE A 171 -0.87 -4.03 -4.83
CA PHE A 171 -1.82 -3.63 -3.80
C PHE A 171 -1.77 -4.70 -2.70
N ASN A 172 -1.03 -4.42 -1.63
CA ASN A 172 -0.88 -5.33 -0.50
C ASN A 172 -2.17 -5.35 0.33
N CYS A 173 -2.62 -6.54 0.74
CA CYS A 173 -3.76 -6.71 1.63
C CYS A 173 -3.39 -7.53 2.87
N GLY A 174 -3.00 -8.79 2.69
CA GLY A 174 -2.58 -9.69 3.76
C GLY A 174 -3.64 -9.99 4.83
N ARG A 175 -4.94 -9.88 4.50
CA ARG A 175 -6.04 -9.86 5.47
C ARG A 175 -7.21 -10.77 5.05
N TRP A 176 -7.99 -11.20 6.04
CA TRP A 176 -9.23 -11.95 5.80
C TRP A 176 -10.42 -11.01 5.54
N PHE A 177 -11.35 -11.51 4.74
CA PHE A 177 -12.67 -10.95 4.50
C PHE A 177 -13.74 -11.89 5.05
N GLY A 178 -14.73 -11.35 5.74
CA GLY A 178 -15.85 -12.11 6.29
C GLY A 178 -16.19 -11.73 7.73
N ARG A 179 -17.46 -11.91 8.11
CA ARG A 179 -17.90 -11.63 9.49
C ARG A 179 -17.27 -12.63 10.47
N GLY A 180 -16.78 -12.12 11.59
CA GLY A 180 -16.17 -12.94 12.65
C GLY A 180 -14.77 -13.47 12.33
N VAL A 181 -14.10 -12.96 11.29
CA VAL A 181 -12.66 -13.13 11.07
C VAL A 181 -12.00 -11.76 10.98
N ASP A 182 -10.79 -11.64 11.51
CA ASP A 182 -10.04 -10.38 11.59
C ASP A 182 -10.92 -9.24 12.13
N ASP A 183 -11.07 -8.15 11.38
CA ASP A 183 -11.86 -6.97 11.75
C ASP A 183 -13.31 -7.00 11.24
N GLY A 184 -13.74 -8.10 10.63
CA GLY A 184 -15.08 -8.30 10.09
C GLY A 184 -15.34 -7.64 8.73
N ALA A 185 -14.32 -7.15 8.03
CA ALA A 185 -14.46 -6.46 6.75
C ALA A 185 -15.05 -7.36 5.64
N LEU A 186 -15.94 -6.78 4.83
CA LEU A 186 -16.43 -7.34 3.56
C LEU A 186 -15.89 -6.58 2.34
N GLU A 187 -15.38 -5.37 2.56
CA GLU A 187 -14.63 -4.58 1.59
C GLU A 187 -13.40 -3.94 2.25
N ARG A 188 -12.34 -3.75 1.45
CA ARG A 188 -11.11 -3.07 1.86
C ARG A 188 -10.61 -2.14 0.75
N LEU A 189 -10.00 -1.05 1.17
CA LEU A 189 -9.25 -0.14 0.33
C LEU A 189 -7.76 -0.47 0.44
N LEU A 190 -7.12 -0.66 -0.70
CA LEU A 190 -5.70 -0.96 -0.81
C LEU A 190 -4.99 0.21 -1.50
N VAL A 191 -3.77 0.53 -1.08
CA VAL A 191 -2.95 1.60 -1.65
C VAL A 191 -1.94 1.01 -2.63
N ALA A 192 -1.71 1.72 -3.75
CA ALA A 192 -0.79 1.29 -4.78
C ALA A 192 0.67 1.43 -4.35
N GLU A 193 1.44 0.38 -4.52
CA GLU A 193 2.90 0.36 -4.50
C GLU A 193 3.40 0.22 -5.94
N VAL A 194 4.20 1.17 -6.41
CA VAL A 194 4.74 1.15 -7.77
C VAL A 194 5.89 0.14 -7.84
N LEU A 195 5.73 -0.91 -8.64
CA LEU A 195 6.81 -1.87 -8.85
C LEU A 195 7.80 -1.36 -9.91
N PRO A 196 9.12 -1.54 -9.70
CA PRO A 196 10.11 -1.27 -10.72
C PRO A 196 9.81 -2.04 -12.01
N ARG A 197 10.03 -1.40 -13.15
CA ARG A 197 9.90 -2.05 -14.45
C ARG A 197 11.07 -3.01 -14.62
N GLU A 198 10.80 -4.29 -14.83
CA GLU A 198 11.86 -5.25 -15.17
C GLU A 198 12.57 -4.77 -16.44
N SER A 199 13.89 -4.57 -16.36
CA SER A 199 14.70 -4.36 -17.55
C SER A 199 14.69 -5.68 -18.33
N PRO A 200 14.44 -5.66 -19.65
CA PRO A 200 14.61 -6.87 -20.45
C PRO A 200 16.07 -7.30 -20.31
N LYS A 201 16.29 -8.49 -19.72
CA LYS A 201 17.62 -9.09 -19.58
C LYS A 201 18.35 -8.98 -20.91
N SER A 202 19.50 -8.32 -20.91
CA SER A 202 20.41 -8.34 -22.05
C SER A 202 20.99 -9.75 -22.16
N ASP A 203 20.81 -10.39 -23.32
CA ASP A 203 21.50 -11.63 -23.63
C ASP A 203 23.02 -11.44 -23.47
N GLY A 204 23.65 -12.35 -22.70
CA GLY A 204 25.10 -12.53 -22.64
C GLY A 204 25.82 -11.81 -21.50
N THR A 205 25.95 -12.48 -20.34
CA THR A 205 27.23 -12.91 -19.74
C THR A 205 26.91 -13.52 -18.37
N SER A 206 27.18 -14.81 -18.22
CA SER A 206 27.10 -15.54 -16.95
C SER A 206 28.14 -15.01 -15.96
N SER A 207 27.69 -14.47 -14.83
CA SER A 207 28.51 -14.46 -13.61
C SER A 207 27.63 -14.71 -12.38
N THR A 208 28.06 -15.72 -11.64
CA THR A 208 27.45 -16.33 -10.47
C THR A 208 27.44 -15.38 -9.28
N THR A 209 26.29 -15.09 -8.66
CA THR A 209 26.18 -14.76 -7.22
C THR A 209 24.74 -14.93 -6.68
N ASN A 210 24.64 -15.71 -5.60
CA ASN A 210 23.64 -15.80 -4.51
C ASN A 210 22.11 -15.76 -4.78
N PRO A 211 21.35 -16.79 -4.35
CA PRO A 211 19.89 -16.81 -4.43
C PRO A 211 19.25 -16.31 -3.12
N GLN A 212 18.99 -15.01 -3.02
CA GLN A 212 17.91 -14.48 -2.20
C GLN A 212 17.32 -13.27 -2.93
N GLN A 213 16.00 -13.33 -3.21
CA GLN A 213 15.18 -12.45 -4.08
C GLN A 213 14.98 -13.00 -5.50
N SER A 214 14.22 -14.08 -5.62
CA SER A 214 13.58 -14.47 -6.86
C SER A 214 12.16 -13.90 -6.91
N THR A 215 11.98 -12.73 -7.53
CA THR A 215 10.70 -12.33 -8.11
C THR A 215 10.44 -13.27 -9.30
N LEU A 216 9.60 -14.27 -9.08
CA LEU A 216 9.07 -15.12 -10.14
C LEU A 216 8.40 -14.22 -11.19
N SER A 217 8.65 -14.49 -12.47
CA SER A 217 8.04 -13.79 -13.60
C SER A 217 6.51 -13.90 -13.50
N ILE A 218 5.89 -12.87 -12.93
CA ILE A 218 4.51 -12.89 -12.43
C ILE A 218 3.50 -13.21 -13.55
N PHE A 219 3.81 -12.86 -14.79
CA PHE A 219 2.92 -13.06 -15.94
C PHE A 219 3.40 -14.13 -16.95
N GLY A 220 4.53 -14.78 -16.70
CA GLY A 220 5.25 -15.57 -17.74
C GLY A 220 5.33 -17.09 -17.54
N GLY A 221 4.72 -17.67 -16.51
CA GLY A 221 5.07 -19.03 -16.07
C GLY A 221 3.91 -19.93 -15.69
N LEU A 222 2.94 -20.20 -16.58
CA LEU A 222 2.02 -21.33 -16.45
C LEU A 222 1.68 -21.93 -17.82
N ILE A 223 2.67 -22.52 -18.48
CA ILE A 223 2.45 -23.61 -19.44
C ILE A 223 3.50 -24.67 -19.15
N SER A 224 3.08 -25.76 -18.50
CA SER A 224 3.53 -27.15 -18.72
C SER A 224 2.96 -28.01 -17.59
N ARG A 225 1.90 -28.77 -17.92
CA ARG A 225 1.52 -29.98 -17.19
C ARG A 225 2.71 -30.96 -17.21
N PRO A 226 2.79 -31.86 -16.22
CA PRO A 226 2.81 -33.26 -16.64
C PRO A 226 1.79 -34.10 -15.90
N GLU A 227 1.40 -35.14 -16.62
CA GLU A 227 0.43 -36.17 -16.33
C GLU A 227 0.80 -36.98 -15.08
N SER A 228 -0.22 -37.35 -14.32
CA SER A 228 -0.16 -38.43 -13.34
C SER A 228 -0.23 -39.78 -14.04
N PRO A 229 0.42 -40.84 -13.49
CA PRO A 229 -0.06 -42.19 -13.64
C PRO A 229 -0.64 -42.75 -12.33
N ILE A 230 -1.63 -43.60 -12.52
CA ILE A 230 -2.45 -44.33 -11.56
C ILE A 230 -1.78 -45.66 -11.15
N SER A 231 -2.17 -46.17 -9.96
CA SER A 231 -2.05 -47.55 -9.42
C SER A 231 -0.67 -48.01 -8.91
N GLY A 232 -0.52 -48.79 -7.83
CA GLY A 232 -1.44 -49.43 -6.90
C GLY A 232 -0.67 -50.24 -5.83
N ILE A 233 -1.32 -50.46 -4.66
CA ILE A 233 -1.27 -51.62 -3.73
C ILE A 233 0.10 -52.32 -3.45
N PHE A 234 0.58 -52.29 -2.18
CA PHE A 234 0.78 -53.46 -1.28
C PHE A 234 1.43 -53.10 0.08
N THR A 235 0.76 -53.55 1.15
CA THR A 235 1.19 -54.08 2.48
C THR A 235 2.38 -53.51 3.29
N GLY A 236 2.07 -53.08 4.51
CA GLY A 236 2.41 -53.76 5.78
C GLY A 236 3.87 -53.87 6.24
N GLY A 237 4.17 -53.35 7.44
CA GLY A 237 5.36 -53.75 8.21
C GLY A 237 5.85 -52.72 9.23
N SER A 238 5.51 -52.94 10.50
CA SER A 238 6.10 -52.27 11.67
C SER A 238 7.44 -52.91 12.04
N LEU A 239 8.47 -52.13 12.37
CA LEU A 239 9.48 -52.54 13.36
C LEU A 239 10.25 -51.34 13.94
N ALA A 240 10.55 -51.45 15.23
CA ALA A 240 11.18 -50.45 16.07
C ALA A 240 12.72 -50.61 16.16
N SER A 241 13.36 -49.50 16.57
CA SER A 241 14.59 -49.42 17.38
C SER A 241 15.93 -49.83 16.76
N GLN A 242 16.90 -48.91 16.70
CA GLN A 242 18.08 -48.93 17.59
C GLN A 242 19.04 -47.75 17.36
N LYS A 243 19.60 -47.28 18.48
CA LYS A 243 20.75 -46.37 18.59
C LYS A 243 22.04 -47.04 18.11
N ALA A 244 22.96 -46.26 17.54
CA ALA A 244 24.40 -46.41 17.81
C ALA A 244 25.14 -45.09 17.56
N GLN A 245 25.97 -44.71 18.54
CA GLN A 245 26.92 -43.60 18.55
C GLN A 245 28.34 -44.13 18.26
N SER A 246 29.16 -43.34 17.56
CA SER A 246 30.64 -43.31 17.62
C SER A 246 31.08 -42.12 16.73
N VAL A 247 31.64 -40.98 17.15
CA VAL A 247 32.75 -40.62 18.06
C VAL A 247 34.13 -41.10 17.60
N LEU A 248 34.91 -40.20 16.96
CA LEU A 248 36.27 -39.69 17.31
C LEU A 248 36.86 -38.94 16.08
N HIS A 249 37.00 -37.61 16.07
CA HIS A 249 38.04 -36.72 16.66
C HIS A 249 39.46 -36.83 16.08
N TYR A 250 39.95 -35.73 15.48
CA TYR A 250 41.27 -35.08 15.62
C TYR A 250 41.16 -33.72 14.87
N SER A 251 41.02 -32.54 15.47
CA SER A 251 41.86 -31.75 16.40
C SER A 251 43.24 -31.35 15.87
N THR A 252 43.40 -30.06 15.55
CA THR A 252 44.57 -29.24 15.94
C THR A 252 44.17 -27.77 16.14
N GLN A 253 44.63 -27.22 17.27
CA GLN A 253 44.34 -25.91 17.86
C GLN A 253 45.25 -24.77 17.33
N SER A 254 44.76 -23.52 17.38
CA SER A 254 45.36 -22.36 18.08
C SER A 254 44.71 -21.05 17.57
N LEU A 255 43.86 -20.39 18.36
CA LEU A 255 44.14 -19.25 19.27
C LEU A 255 44.41 -17.89 18.58
N ALA A 256 43.33 -17.13 18.34
CA ALA A 256 43.22 -15.65 18.36
C ALA A 256 41.76 -15.30 18.04
N ARG A 257 41.00 -14.39 18.67
CA ARG A 257 41.20 -13.37 19.72
C ARG A 257 39.78 -13.03 20.21
N ARG A 258 39.45 -13.26 21.49
CA ARG A 258 38.16 -12.86 22.07
C ARG A 258 38.02 -11.33 21.98
N ARG A 259 37.14 -10.81 21.12
CA ARG A 259 36.64 -9.44 21.24
C ARG A 259 35.62 -9.42 22.37
N ARG A 260 36.07 -8.97 23.55
CA ARG A 260 35.18 -8.57 24.65
C ARG A 260 34.26 -7.47 24.14
N SER A 261 32.96 -7.70 24.20
CA SER A 261 31.97 -6.62 24.13
C SER A 261 32.25 -5.64 25.27
N PRO A 262 32.12 -4.31 25.08
CA PRO A 262 32.34 -3.37 26.17
C PRO A 262 31.31 -3.67 27.27
N SER A 263 31.81 -3.99 28.46
CA SER A 263 31.02 -4.02 29.68
C SER A 263 30.58 -2.59 29.98
N VAL A 264 29.34 -2.26 29.61
CA VAL A 264 28.68 -1.02 30.00
C VAL A 264 28.53 -1.04 31.52
N THR A 265 29.25 -0.14 32.18
CA THR A 265 29.05 0.22 33.59
C THR A 265 27.60 0.65 33.79
N ARG A 266 26.89 -0.07 34.66
CA ARG A 266 25.56 0.30 35.16
C ARG A 266 25.70 1.61 35.95
N ASN A 267 25.41 2.74 35.31
CA ASN A 267 25.05 3.97 36.00
C ASN A 267 23.59 3.84 36.46
N PRO A 268 23.27 4.04 37.75
CA PRO A 268 21.92 3.87 38.27
C PRO A 268 21.08 5.15 38.18
N ASP A 269 21.27 6.00 37.17
CA ASP A 269 20.49 7.22 36.97
C ASP A 269 20.40 7.58 35.47
N SER A 270 19.33 7.16 34.79
CA SER A 270 18.83 7.79 33.56
C SER A 270 17.41 7.28 33.21
N ASP A 271 16.54 8.22 32.89
CA ASP A 271 15.08 8.12 32.76
C ASP A 271 14.51 6.90 32.01
N GLY A 272 13.37 6.43 32.51
CA GLY A 272 12.57 5.32 31.99
C GLY A 272 11.91 5.58 30.62
N ASN A 273 12.72 5.63 29.56
CA ASN A 273 12.24 5.84 28.20
C ASN A 273 11.89 4.50 27.56
N ASN A 274 10.59 4.20 27.42
CA ASN A 274 10.11 3.02 26.70
C ASN A 274 10.50 3.12 25.21
N PRO A 275 11.37 2.23 24.68
CA PRO A 275 11.92 2.38 23.32
C PRO A 275 10.85 2.36 22.23
N ARG A 276 9.69 1.74 22.49
CA ARG A 276 8.56 1.72 21.55
C ARG A 276 7.89 3.10 21.41
N ILE A 277 7.86 3.90 22.47
CA ILE A 277 7.28 5.25 22.45
C ILE A 277 8.20 6.20 21.69
N SER A 278 9.53 6.07 21.89
CA SER A 278 10.52 6.84 21.15
C SER A 278 10.44 6.57 19.64
N GLU A 279 10.27 5.30 19.25
CA GLU A 279 10.07 4.93 17.84
C GLU A 279 8.79 5.55 17.26
N LEU A 280 7.67 5.52 18.00
CA LEU A 280 6.42 6.14 17.55
C LEU A 280 6.54 7.66 17.37
N HIS A 281 7.26 8.35 18.25
CA HIS A 281 7.56 9.77 18.05
C HIS A 281 8.32 10.01 16.75
N HIS A 282 9.35 9.21 16.49
CA HIS A 282 10.14 9.32 15.27
C HIS A 282 9.27 9.08 14.03
N GLN A 283 8.52 7.98 13.99
CA GLN A 283 7.63 7.66 12.87
C GLN A 283 6.58 8.74 12.62
N LEU A 284 5.97 9.27 13.69
CA LEU A 284 4.98 10.34 13.60
C LEU A 284 5.60 11.63 13.04
N GLY A 285 6.78 12.02 13.53
CA GLY A 285 7.52 13.17 13.04
C GLY A 285 7.90 13.03 11.56
N VAL A 286 8.34 11.85 11.12
CA VAL A 286 8.66 11.56 9.72
C VAL A 286 7.42 11.65 8.83
N ALA A 287 6.30 11.05 9.24
CA ALA A 287 5.05 11.06 8.47
C ALA A 287 4.49 12.49 8.31
N VAL A 288 4.43 13.27 9.39
CA VAL A 288 3.96 14.66 9.37
C VAL A 288 4.88 15.53 8.51
N ASN A 289 6.19 15.39 8.66
CA ASN A 289 7.17 16.13 7.84
C ASN A 289 7.07 15.78 6.35
N ALA A 290 6.80 14.51 6.02
CA ALA A 290 6.59 14.10 4.64
C ALA A 290 5.35 14.77 4.03
N LEU A 291 4.25 14.86 4.80
CA LEU A 291 3.04 15.59 4.39
C LEU A 291 3.30 17.10 4.22
N MET A 292 3.99 17.73 5.16
CA MET A 292 4.36 19.14 5.05
C MET A 292 5.19 19.42 3.80
N LYS A 293 6.23 18.60 3.56
CA LYS A 293 7.07 18.73 2.36
C LYS A 293 6.25 18.57 1.08
N HIS A 294 5.28 17.65 1.08
CA HIS A 294 4.40 17.44 -0.06
C HIS A 294 3.54 18.68 -0.34
N PHE A 295 2.85 19.25 0.65
CA PHE A 295 2.05 20.46 0.45
C PHE A 295 2.89 21.70 0.08
N LEU A 296 4.12 21.79 0.59
CA LEU A 296 5.06 22.85 0.21
C LEU A 296 5.62 22.65 -1.21
N ALA A 297 5.83 21.40 -1.63
CA ALA A 297 6.31 21.05 -2.96
C ALA A 297 5.21 21.15 -4.03
N GLU A 298 3.96 20.84 -3.71
CA GLU A 298 2.81 20.96 -4.62
C GLU A 298 2.62 22.38 -5.15
N GLN A 299 3.00 23.41 -4.38
CA GLN A 299 2.98 24.78 -4.88
C GLN A 299 4.03 25.04 -5.98
N ASN A 300 5.04 24.18 -6.12
CA ASN A 300 6.18 24.39 -7.00
C ASN A 300 6.29 23.37 -8.15
N TYR A 301 5.93 22.10 -7.93
CA TYR A 301 6.04 21.01 -8.92
C TYR A 301 4.94 19.98 -8.65
N GLY A 302 4.01 19.81 -9.60
CA GLY A 302 2.83 18.93 -9.48
C GLY A 302 3.12 17.65 -8.67
N GLY A 303 2.53 17.59 -7.46
CA GLY A 303 3.07 16.81 -6.35
C GLY A 303 2.93 15.30 -6.47
N ALA A 304 3.69 14.62 -5.61
CA ALA A 304 3.51 13.20 -5.33
C ALA A 304 2.06 12.92 -4.91
N GLN A 305 1.59 11.67 -5.04
CA GLN A 305 0.24 11.35 -4.61
C GLN A 305 0.13 11.47 -3.08
N LEU A 306 -0.90 12.17 -2.61
CA LEU A 306 -1.20 12.32 -1.17
C LEU A 306 -1.56 10.97 -0.52
N THR A 307 -2.16 10.06 -1.29
CA THR A 307 -2.72 8.80 -0.79
C THR A 307 -1.69 7.86 -0.16
N PRO A 308 -0.51 7.59 -0.77
CA PRO A 308 0.57 6.85 -0.12
C PRO A 308 1.11 7.49 1.17
N LEU A 309 1.16 8.81 1.26
CA LEU A 309 1.67 9.51 2.45
C LEU A 309 0.69 9.44 3.63
N LEU A 310 -0.62 9.39 3.35
CA LEU A 310 -1.64 9.23 4.37
C LEU A 310 -1.84 7.77 4.77
N CYS A 311 -2.04 6.89 3.79
CA CYS A 311 -2.53 5.52 4.00
C CYS A 311 -1.51 4.42 3.67
N GLY A 312 -0.28 4.77 3.28
CA GLY A 312 0.79 3.79 3.08
C GLY A 312 1.22 3.12 4.39
N GLU A 313 2.09 2.12 4.29
CA GLU A 313 2.55 1.33 5.46
C GLU A 313 3.20 2.17 6.57
N ASN A 314 3.85 3.27 6.18
CA ASN A 314 4.46 4.27 7.07
C ASN A 314 3.76 5.63 6.97
N GLY A 315 2.53 5.65 6.44
CA GLY A 315 1.72 6.85 6.36
C GLY A 315 1.17 7.28 7.73
N LEU A 316 0.68 8.51 7.81
CA LEU A 316 0.18 9.09 9.05
C LEU A 316 -0.93 8.24 9.70
N VAL A 317 -1.86 7.70 8.91
CA VAL A 317 -2.98 6.88 9.41
C VAL A 317 -2.47 5.60 10.06
N SER A 318 -1.52 4.91 9.42
CA SER A 318 -0.90 3.68 9.92
C SER A 318 -0.12 3.92 11.22
N VAL A 319 0.58 5.05 11.32
CA VAL A 319 1.28 5.43 12.56
C VAL A 319 0.30 5.76 13.68
N LEU A 320 -0.78 6.48 13.39
CA LEU A 320 -1.83 6.79 14.37
C LEU A 320 -2.54 5.53 14.86
N GLU A 321 -2.77 4.55 13.99
CA GLU A 321 -3.30 3.24 14.40
C GLU A 321 -2.38 2.55 15.43
N ARG A 322 -1.06 2.58 15.20
CA ARG A 322 -0.08 2.03 16.16
C ARG A 322 -0.10 2.79 17.48
N VAL A 323 -0.23 4.12 17.45
CA VAL A 323 -0.35 4.97 18.65
C VAL A 323 -1.57 4.59 19.49
N PHE A 324 -2.74 4.43 18.87
CA PHE A 324 -3.97 4.04 19.56
C PHE A 324 -4.01 2.56 19.96
N SER A 325 -3.15 1.72 19.37
CA SER A 325 -3.05 0.31 19.73
C SER A 325 -2.06 0.10 20.90
N LEU A 326 -1.07 0.97 21.07
CA LEU A 326 -0.04 0.82 22.09
C LEU A 326 -0.59 1.08 23.50
N GLY A 327 -0.38 0.11 24.39
CA GLY A 327 -0.70 0.25 25.82
C GLY A 327 -2.18 0.05 26.15
N ARG A 328 -2.98 -0.52 25.25
CA ARG A 328 -4.34 -0.98 25.60
C ARG A 328 -4.29 -2.11 26.62
N LYS A 329 -5.17 -2.04 27.62
CA LYS A 329 -5.39 -3.12 28.59
C LYS A 329 -6.09 -4.28 27.87
N GLU A 330 -5.39 -5.39 27.75
CA GLU A 330 -5.99 -6.64 27.28
C GLU A 330 -6.92 -7.18 28.38
N GLY A 331 -8.23 -7.19 28.12
CA GLY A 331 -9.18 -7.83 29.02
C GLY A 331 -9.02 -9.36 28.99
N LEU A 332 -9.47 -10.08 30.02
CA LEU A 332 -9.45 -11.56 30.05
C LEU A 332 -10.19 -12.22 28.86
N TYR A 333 -11.15 -11.52 28.25
CA TYR A 333 -11.87 -11.93 27.03
C TYR A 333 -11.11 -11.62 25.71
N SER A 334 -9.96 -10.92 25.79
CA SER A 334 -9.11 -10.54 24.66
C SER A 334 -8.39 -11.71 23.99
N LEU A 335 -8.42 -12.90 24.60
CA LEU A 335 -7.88 -14.13 24.00
C LEU A 335 -8.68 -14.60 22.77
N PHE A 336 -9.95 -14.17 22.62
CA PHE A 336 -10.83 -14.63 21.54
C PHE A 336 -11.16 -13.54 20.51
N GLN A 337 -10.93 -12.26 20.81
CA GLN A 337 -11.26 -11.17 19.90
C GLN A 337 -10.19 -10.07 19.92
N LYS A 338 -9.58 -9.84 18.75
CA LYS A 338 -8.64 -8.75 18.52
C LYS A 338 -9.35 -7.42 18.74
N GLN A 339 -8.79 -6.56 19.60
CA GLN A 339 -9.32 -5.22 19.84
C GLN A 339 -8.82 -4.24 18.79
N TYR A 340 -9.70 -3.35 18.34
CA TYR A 340 -9.35 -2.33 17.35
C TYR A 340 -9.43 -0.93 17.95
N PRO A 341 -8.63 0.04 17.47
CA PRO A 341 -8.75 1.44 17.85
C PRO A 341 -10.19 1.99 17.70
N TRP A 342 -10.93 1.51 16.71
CA TRP A 342 -12.34 1.86 16.50
C TRP A 342 -13.23 1.56 17.71
N ASP A 343 -12.99 0.47 18.45
CA ASP A 343 -13.77 0.12 19.64
C ASP A 343 -13.64 1.20 20.74
N TYR A 344 -12.48 1.85 20.81
CA TYR A 344 -12.28 2.98 21.73
C TYR A 344 -13.01 4.23 21.25
N VAL A 345 -12.95 4.53 19.95
CA VAL A 345 -13.70 5.65 19.35
C VAL A 345 -15.20 5.50 19.64
N GLU A 346 -15.78 4.34 19.35
CA GLU A 346 -17.20 4.08 19.64
C GLU A 346 -17.53 4.22 21.12
N ALA A 347 -16.72 3.65 22.02
CA ALA A 347 -16.93 3.75 23.46
C ALA A 347 -16.93 5.21 23.94
N VAL A 348 -15.95 6.01 23.49
CA VAL A 348 -15.81 7.43 23.83
C VAL A 348 -17.02 8.24 23.36
N PHE A 349 -17.47 8.06 22.13
CA PHE A 349 -18.61 8.81 21.60
C PHE A 349 -19.96 8.36 22.18
N ASN A 350 -20.10 7.08 22.53
CA ASN A 350 -21.26 6.61 23.30
C ASN A 350 -21.28 7.21 24.71
N TRP A 351 -20.12 7.33 25.36
CA TRP A 351 -20.01 8.00 26.65
C TRP A 351 -20.37 9.48 26.56
N PHE A 352 -19.87 10.21 25.55
CA PHE A 352 -20.26 11.61 25.33
C PHE A 352 -21.77 11.75 25.07
N ALA A 353 -22.37 10.86 24.29
CA ALA A 353 -23.81 10.87 24.06
C ALA A 353 -24.61 10.70 25.36
N ASN A 354 -24.16 9.81 26.25
CA ASN A 354 -24.77 9.66 27.58
C ASN A 354 -24.52 10.88 28.46
N PHE A 355 -23.29 11.41 28.48
CA PHE A 355 -22.91 12.59 29.25
C PHE A 355 -23.79 13.80 28.92
N PHE A 356 -24.03 14.07 27.63
CA PHE A 356 -24.92 15.18 27.22
C PHE A 356 -26.40 14.94 27.53
N ARG A 357 -26.86 13.68 27.56
CA ARG A 357 -28.24 13.34 27.97
C ARG A 357 -28.50 13.60 29.46
N HIS A 358 -27.48 13.47 30.30
CA HIS A 358 -27.60 13.63 31.76
C HIS A 358 -27.42 15.09 32.23
N GLY A 359 -27.21 16.05 31.32
CA GLY A 359 -27.28 17.47 31.63
C GLY A 359 -26.02 18.10 32.26
N GLU A 360 -24.90 17.38 32.36
CA GLU A 360 -23.63 17.91 32.92
C GLU A 360 -22.85 18.83 31.95
N SER A 361 -23.54 19.84 31.38
CA SER A 361 -22.97 20.72 30.35
C SER A 361 -21.99 21.79 30.87
N ASN A 362 -21.86 21.96 32.19
CA ASN A 362 -21.08 23.08 32.77
C ASN A 362 -19.55 22.91 32.69
N ARG A 363 -19.05 21.70 32.37
CA ARG A 363 -17.60 21.42 32.28
C ARG A 363 -17.02 21.57 30.87
N ILE A 364 -17.85 21.78 29.85
CA ILE A 364 -17.46 21.78 28.44
C ILE A 364 -17.88 23.10 27.79
N SER A 365 -16.95 23.76 27.08
CA SER A 365 -17.24 25.00 26.35
C SER A 365 -18.27 24.75 25.22
N LYS A 366 -19.00 25.79 24.81
CA LYS A 366 -19.93 25.72 23.67
C LYS A 366 -19.25 25.23 22.39
N GLU A 367 -18.00 25.63 22.16
CA GLU A 367 -17.19 25.21 21.00
C GLU A 367 -16.78 23.75 21.07
N GLN A 368 -16.37 23.27 22.25
CA GLN A 368 -16.06 21.86 22.46
C GLN A 368 -17.32 20.99 22.28
N ARG A 369 -18.47 21.50 22.71
CA ARG A 369 -19.76 20.83 22.52
C ARG A 369 -20.14 20.71 21.05
N SER A 370 -19.98 21.77 20.25
CA SER A 370 -20.27 21.70 18.80
C SER A 370 -19.33 20.72 18.10
N LEU A 371 -18.04 20.72 18.45
CA LEU A 371 -17.06 19.76 17.93
C LEU A 371 -17.44 18.30 18.24
N ILE A 372 -17.84 18.00 19.48
CA ILE A 372 -18.22 16.64 19.87
C ILE A 372 -19.49 16.19 19.14
N ILE A 373 -20.49 17.08 18.99
CA ILE A 373 -21.72 16.77 18.25
C ILE A 373 -21.40 16.47 16.78
N PHE A 374 -20.55 17.28 16.15
CA PHE A 374 -20.10 17.06 14.78
C PHE A 374 -19.40 15.71 14.64
N ALA A 375 -18.43 15.42 15.50
CA ALA A 375 -17.70 14.16 15.48
C ALA A 375 -18.60 12.95 15.80
N TYR A 376 -19.62 13.11 16.65
CA TYR A 376 -20.61 12.06 16.92
C TYR A 376 -21.43 11.70 15.68
N GLN A 377 -21.89 12.71 14.91
CA GLN A 377 -22.61 12.48 13.65
C GLN A 377 -21.73 11.75 12.64
N LEU A 378 -20.47 12.15 12.53
CA LEU A 378 -19.47 11.50 11.69
C LEU A 378 -19.27 10.02 12.07
N VAL A 379 -19.03 9.73 13.35
CA VAL A 379 -18.84 8.36 13.85
C VAL A 379 -20.07 7.50 13.60
N ARG A 380 -21.27 8.06 13.74
CA ARG A 380 -22.52 7.35 13.42
C ARG A 380 -22.60 6.98 11.94
N LYS A 381 -22.33 7.92 11.02
CA LYS A 381 -22.29 7.64 9.56
C LYS A 381 -21.29 6.53 9.22
N ILE A 382 -20.10 6.55 9.83
CA ILE A 382 -19.08 5.51 9.64
C ILE A 382 -19.52 4.16 10.21
N LYS A 383 -20.16 4.17 11.39
CA LYS A 383 -20.67 2.96 12.04
C LYS A 383 -21.71 2.24 11.18
N ASP A 384 -22.61 2.98 10.55
CA ASP A 384 -23.70 2.45 9.72
C ASP A 384 -23.19 1.72 8.46
N ASN A 385 -21.95 1.97 8.02
CA ASN A 385 -21.30 1.20 6.97
C ASN A 385 -20.87 -0.18 7.49
N ASN A 386 -21.65 -1.21 7.18
CA ASN A 386 -21.41 -2.59 7.63
C ASN A 386 -20.45 -3.40 6.73
N ALA A 387 -20.02 -2.84 5.60
CA ALA A 387 -19.09 -3.51 4.69
C ALA A 387 -17.64 -3.26 5.10
N VAL A 388 -17.35 -2.08 5.64
CA VAL A 388 -16.02 -1.72 6.15
C VAL A 388 -15.79 -2.35 7.51
N GLY A 389 -14.65 -3.02 7.69
CA GLY A 389 -14.25 -3.59 8.98
C GLY A 389 -13.81 -2.53 9.99
N LYS A 390 -13.55 -2.95 11.23
CA LYS A 390 -13.19 -2.01 12.31
C LYS A 390 -11.90 -1.23 12.03
N GLU A 391 -10.91 -1.84 11.39
CA GLU A 391 -9.65 -1.18 11.00
C GLU A 391 -9.95 -0.06 9.98
N GLY A 392 -10.68 -0.38 8.92
CA GLY A 392 -11.07 0.59 7.90
C GLY A 392 -11.93 1.73 8.45
N LYS A 393 -12.84 1.46 9.39
CA LYS A 393 -13.65 2.50 10.05
C LYS A 393 -12.78 3.51 10.81
N PHE A 394 -11.75 3.01 11.50
CA PHE A 394 -10.80 3.87 12.17
C PHE A 394 -9.99 4.71 11.17
N HIS A 395 -9.50 4.12 10.08
CA HIS A 395 -8.79 4.86 9.04
C HIS A 395 -9.64 5.97 8.44
N VAL A 396 -10.90 5.69 8.09
CA VAL A 396 -11.85 6.68 7.57
C VAL A 396 -12.10 7.80 8.58
N PHE A 397 -12.23 7.48 9.86
CA PHE A 397 -12.38 8.48 10.92
C PHE A 397 -11.17 9.42 11.01
N ILE A 398 -9.95 8.88 10.98
CA ILE A 398 -8.72 9.70 10.99
C ILE A 398 -8.65 10.58 9.74
N LEU A 399 -8.95 10.04 8.55
CA LEU A 399 -8.92 10.79 7.30
C LEU A 399 -9.92 11.96 7.29
N LEU A 400 -11.17 11.70 7.69
CA LEU A 400 -12.22 12.73 7.72
C LEU A 400 -11.95 13.79 8.80
N THR A 401 -11.45 13.38 9.98
CA THR A 401 -11.10 14.32 11.06
C THR A 401 -9.86 15.16 10.75
N LEU A 402 -8.91 14.65 9.95
CA LEU A 402 -7.78 15.42 9.42
C LEU A 402 -8.22 16.41 8.34
N ARG A 403 -9.06 15.97 7.40
CA ARG A 403 -9.63 16.82 6.34
C ARG A 403 -10.39 18.00 6.92
N ASP A 404 -11.19 17.76 7.96
CA ASP A 404 -12.03 18.79 8.57
C ASP A 404 -11.29 19.60 9.66
N HIS A 405 -9.97 19.38 9.85
CA HIS A 405 -9.12 20.06 10.84
C HIS A 405 -9.58 19.95 12.30
N ILE A 406 -10.33 18.88 12.62
CA ILE A 406 -10.88 18.67 13.96
C ILE A 406 -10.03 17.73 14.82
N LEU A 407 -9.16 16.91 14.23
CA LEU A 407 -8.46 15.85 14.95
C LEU A 407 -7.59 16.38 16.11
N SER A 408 -6.85 17.47 15.91
CA SER A 408 -5.98 18.06 16.95
C SER A 408 -6.74 18.50 18.19
N SER A 409 -7.95 19.04 18.00
CA SER A 409 -8.81 19.55 19.07
C SER A 409 -9.65 18.44 19.71
N LEU A 410 -9.97 17.40 18.93
CA LEU A 410 -10.76 16.26 19.37
C LEU A 410 -9.94 15.29 20.24
N LEU A 411 -8.65 15.11 19.94
CA LEU A 411 -7.77 14.18 20.66
C LEU A 411 -7.70 14.44 22.18
N PRO A 412 -7.45 15.68 22.66
CA PRO A 412 -7.49 15.99 24.09
C PRO A 412 -8.85 15.69 24.74
N LEU A 413 -9.95 15.95 24.02
CA LEU A 413 -11.31 15.69 24.51
C LEU A 413 -11.57 14.18 24.67
N MET A 414 -11.12 13.37 23.72
CA MET A 414 -11.24 11.92 23.80
C MET A 414 -10.43 11.35 24.98
N VAL A 415 -9.17 11.80 25.13
CA VAL A 415 -8.28 11.36 26.21
C VAL A 415 -8.80 11.74 27.59
N TRP A 416 -9.45 12.89 27.73
CA TRP A 416 -10.03 13.36 28.99
C TRP A 416 -11.12 12.43 29.54
N THR A 417 -11.74 11.59 28.71
CA THR A 417 -12.79 10.69 29.17
C THR A 417 -12.28 9.64 30.17
N PRO A 418 -13.09 9.25 31.18
CA PRO A 418 -12.69 8.23 32.16
C PRO A 418 -12.46 6.85 31.52
N LEU A 419 -12.95 6.64 30.29
CA LEU A 419 -12.73 5.43 29.51
C LEU A 419 -11.27 5.21 29.16
N THR A 420 -10.49 6.26 28.91
CA THR A 420 -9.06 6.16 28.60
C THR A 420 -8.30 5.48 29.74
N THR A 421 -8.59 5.86 30.98
CA THR A 421 -7.99 5.25 32.19
C THR A 421 -8.35 3.77 32.34
N ASN A 422 -9.59 3.42 31.96
CA ASN A 422 -10.08 2.04 32.04
C ASN A 422 -9.53 1.14 30.93
N MET A 423 -9.37 1.68 29.72
CA MET A 423 -9.00 0.93 28.52
C MET A 423 -7.49 0.90 28.25
N TYR A 424 -6.69 1.77 28.87
CA TYR A 424 -5.24 1.86 28.66
C TYR A 424 -4.43 1.76 29.96
N HIS A 425 -3.24 1.16 29.85
CA HIS A 425 -2.23 1.08 30.91
C HIS A 425 -1.64 2.46 31.22
N GLU A 426 -1.09 2.63 32.42
CA GLU A 426 -0.49 3.90 32.87
C GLU A 426 0.63 4.39 31.97
N ASP A 427 1.43 3.46 31.44
CA ASP A 427 2.53 3.74 30.53
C ASP A 427 2.10 3.88 29.07
N ALA A 428 0.79 3.91 28.79
CA ALA A 428 0.28 4.05 27.44
C ALA A 428 0.48 5.46 26.89
N PHE A 429 0.73 5.55 25.59
CA PHE A 429 0.92 6.81 24.88
C PHE A 429 -0.22 7.80 25.12
N LEU A 430 -1.47 7.32 25.11
CA LEU A 430 -2.67 8.15 25.29
C LEU A 430 -2.90 8.60 26.74
N ARG A 431 -2.28 7.97 27.74
CA ARG A 431 -2.41 8.40 29.15
C ARG A 431 -1.36 9.40 29.60
N GLN A 432 -0.23 9.44 28.90
CA GLN A 432 0.86 10.36 29.22
C GLN A 432 0.60 11.73 28.57
N SER A 433 0.37 12.76 29.39
CA SER A 433 0.03 14.12 28.94
C SER A 433 1.09 14.74 28.02
N ASN A 434 2.37 14.43 28.25
CA ASN A 434 3.47 14.93 27.43
C ASN A 434 3.34 14.45 25.97
N HIS A 435 3.08 13.15 25.78
CA HIS A 435 2.97 12.52 24.46
C HIS A 435 1.69 12.92 23.72
N THR A 436 0.57 13.01 24.43
CA THR A 436 -0.69 13.49 23.84
C THR A 436 -0.61 14.97 23.44
N SER A 437 0.11 15.80 24.21
CA SER A 437 0.36 17.20 23.83
C SER A 437 1.25 17.30 22.59
N TYR A 438 2.29 16.47 22.49
CA TYR A 438 3.17 16.41 21.32
C TYR A 438 2.40 16.01 20.07
N LEU A 439 1.61 14.92 20.15
CA LEU A 439 0.74 14.46 19.08
C LEU A 439 -0.25 15.55 18.63
N SER A 440 -0.90 16.23 19.57
CA SER A 440 -1.87 17.28 19.26
C SER A 440 -1.22 18.47 18.57
N LYS A 441 0.00 18.88 19.01
CA LYS A 441 0.78 19.94 18.38
C LYS A 441 1.24 19.58 16.97
N LEU A 442 1.71 18.35 16.77
CA LEU A 442 2.08 17.86 15.43
C LEU A 442 0.89 17.82 14.48
N ILE A 443 -0.26 17.32 14.93
CA ILE A 443 -1.47 17.33 14.08
C ILE A 443 -1.95 18.76 13.85
N ALA A 444 -1.85 19.64 14.85
CA ALA A 444 -2.23 21.04 14.68
C ALA A 444 -1.39 21.74 13.61
N SER A 445 -0.11 21.38 13.45
CA SER A 445 0.73 21.90 12.37
C SER A 445 0.30 21.48 10.97
N LEU A 446 -0.58 20.48 10.86
CA LEU A 446 -1.21 20.09 9.59
C LEU A 446 -2.52 20.86 9.31
N ASN A 447 -3.08 21.58 10.28
CA ASN A 447 -4.34 22.30 10.12
C ASN A 447 -4.25 23.49 9.15
N GLU A 448 -3.03 23.90 8.78
CA GLU A 448 -2.80 24.95 7.78
C GLU A 448 -3.02 24.47 6.34
N PHE A 449 -3.04 23.15 6.10
CA PHE A 449 -3.09 22.56 4.76
C PHE A 449 -4.45 21.94 4.47
N ASN A 450 -5.03 22.24 3.30
CA ASN A 450 -6.30 21.63 2.88
C ASN A 450 -6.09 20.25 2.29
N PHE A 451 -6.66 19.21 2.92
CA PHE A 451 -6.58 17.84 2.41
C PHE A 451 -7.66 17.58 1.36
N THR A 452 -7.27 17.39 0.10
CA THR A 452 -8.20 16.97 -0.95
C THR A 452 -8.18 15.44 -1.05
N LEU A 453 -9.08 14.78 -0.30
CA LEU A 453 -9.15 13.32 -0.26
C LEU A 453 -9.89 12.73 -1.47
N GLU A 454 -9.37 11.64 -2.04
CA GLU A 454 -10.08 10.85 -3.04
C GLU A 454 -11.38 10.28 -2.47
N LYS A 455 -12.46 10.27 -3.27
CA LYS A 455 -13.76 9.69 -2.86
C LYS A 455 -13.68 8.19 -2.52
N SER A 456 -12.70 7.48 -3.09
CA SER A 456 -12.40 6.09 -2.77
C SER A 456 -11.94 5.92 -1.32
N LEU A 457 -11.20 6.89 -0.77
CA LEU A 457 -10.67 6.87 0.60
C LEU A 457 -11.78 7.03 1.66
N THR A 458 -12.82 7.79 1.35
CA THR A 458 -13.92 8.07 2.28
C THR A 458 -15.09 7.09 2.14
N TYR A 459 -15.01 6.10 1.24
CA TYR A 459 -16.12 5.21 0.90
C TYR A 459 -17.40 5.96 0.47
N GLY A 460 -17.26 7.19 -0.05
CA GLY A 460 -18.39 8.07 -0.37
C GLY A 460 -19.09 8.67 0.85
N ILE A 461 -18.50 8.55 2.04
CA ILE A 461 -18.98 9.20 3.26
C ILE A 461 -18.50 10.65 3.21
N ASP A 462 -19.42 11.55 2.87
CA ASP A 462 -19.25 12.99 3.02
C ASP A 462 -20.19 13.52 4.12
N MET A 463 -19.78 14.61 4.77
CA MET A 463 -20.53 15.22 5.87
C MET A 463 -21.66 16.10 5.37
#